data_AF-A0A382N0J8-F1
#
_entry.id   AF-A0A382N0J8-F1
#
_cell.length_a   1.000
_cell.length_b   1.000
_cell.length_c   1.000
_cell.angle_alpha   90.00
_cell.angle_beta   90.00
_cell.angle_gamma   90.00
#
_symmetry.space_group_name_H-M   'P 1'
#
loop_
_entity.id
_entity.type
_entity.pdbx_description
1 polymer ?
#
loop_
_entity_poly.entity_id
_entity_poly.type
_entity_poly.pdbx_seq_one_letter_code
_entity_poly.pdbx_strand_id
1 'polypeptide(L)'
;MDVSYILDGLNERQRAAVAAPRGSALVLAGAGSGKTRVLTHRIAWLIQTEGLSPYSILAVTFTNKAAAEMRGRIEQMLKMPVRGMWVGTFHGIAHRLLRAHYEEVGLPQNFQILDADDQLRLVKRVMV
;
A
#
# COMPACT_ATOMS: atom_id res chain seq x y z
N MET A 1 21.26 -12.42 10.01
CA MET A 1 21.36 -11.47 8.89
C MET A 1 21.55 -10.09 9.47
N ASP A 2 22.50 -9.32 8.95
CA ASP A 2 22.65 -7.91 9.34
C ASP A 2 21.51 -7.10 8.71
N VAL A 3 20.64 -6.55 9.55
CA VAL A 3 19.47 -5.73 9.16
C VAL A 3 19.69 -4.25 9.48
N SER A 4 20.88 -3.86 9.94
CA SER A 4 21.24 -2.48 10.32
C SER A 4 20.95 -1.48 9.20
N TYR A 5 21.17 -1.89 7.95
CA TYR A 5 20.92 -1.09 6.75
C TYR A 5 19.46 -0.59 6.64
N ILE A 6 18.49 -1.26 7.26
CA ILE A 6 17.09 -0.82 7.30
C ILE A 6 16.93 0.42 8.18
N LEU A 7 17.81 0.67 9.15
CA LEU A 7 17.76 1.86 9.99
C LEU A 7 18.74 2.95 9.55
N ASP A 8 19.61 2.65 8.59
CA ASP A 8 20.64 3.58 8.15
C ASP A 8 20.09 4.81 7.43
N GLY A 9 20.70 5.95 7.74
CA GLY A 9 20.31 7.26 7.24
C GLY A 9 18.94 7.76 7.74
N LEU A 10 18.31 7.08 8.70
CA LEU A 10 17.13 7.58 9.43
C LEU A 10 17.56 8.39 10.66
N ASN A 11 16.85 9.48 10.93
CA ASN A 11 17.00 10.20 12.20
C ASN A 11 16.35 9.42 13.36
N GLU A 12 16.60 9.85 14.59
CA GLU A 12 16.13 9.15 15.80
C GLU A 12 14.61 8.91 15.82
N ARG A 13 13.80 9.92 15.48
CA ARG A 13 12.33 9.79 15.44
C ARG A 13 11.86 8.80 14.36
N GLN A 14 12.50 8.80 13.20
CA GLN A 14 12.21 7.86 12.13
C GLN A 14 12.62 6.43 12.52
N ARG A 15 13.78 6.24 13.15
CA ARG A 15 14.22 4.93 13.68
C ARG A 15 13.23 4.40 14.70
N ALA A 16 12.78 5.24 15.64
CA ALA A 16 11.78 4.87 16.63
C ALA A 16 10.46 4.43 15.98
N ALA A 17 9.99 5.15 14.96
CA ALA A 17 8.78 4.76 14.22
C ALA A 17 8.94 3.45 13.43
N VAL A 18 10.11 3.22 12.83
CA VAL A 18 10.41 2.01 12.04
C VAL A 18 10.57 0.78 12.93
N ALA A 19 11.22 0.93 14.08
CA ALA A 19 11.51 -0.17 15.01
C ALA A 19 10.48 -0.32 16.15
N ALA A 20 9.39 0.45 16.12
CA ALA A 20 8.35 0.37 17.15
C ALA A 20 7.80 -1.06 17.32
N PRO A 21 7.32 -1.47 18.51
CA PRO A 21 6.63 -2.74 18.69
C PRO A 21 5.42 -2.87 17.75
N ARG A 22 4.98 -4.11 17.51
CA ARG A 22 3.78 -4.38 16.71
C ARG A 22 2.54 -3.85 17.44
N GLY A 23 1.66 -3.19 16.69
CA GLY A 23 0.43 -2.59 17.22
C GLY A 23 -0.03 -1.42 16.37
N SER A 24 -1.16 -0.84 16.75
CA SER A 24 -1.68 0.38 16.12
C SER A 24 -0.77 1.56 16.45
N ALA A 25 -0.31 2.28 15.43
CA ALA A 25 0.54 3.45 15.58
C ALA A 25 0.13 4.56 14.62
N LEU A 26 0.28 5.81 15.06
CA LEU A 26 0.04 7.00 14.24
C LEU A 26 1.34 7.80 14.11
N VAL A 27 1.79 8.03 12.88
CA VAL A 27 2.97 8.85 12.59
C VAL A 27 2.52 10.18 11.97
N LEU A 28 2.51 11.24 12.78
CA LEU A 28 2.22 12.60 12.35
C LEU A 28 3.50 13.31 11.95
N ALA A 29 3.55 13.85 10.73
CA ALA A 29 4.71 14.61 10.29
C ALA A 29 4.37 15.59 9.15
N GLY A 30 5.10 16.72 9.10
CA GLY A 30 4.94 17.74 8.06
C GLY A 30 5.33 17.27 6.65
N ALA A 31 5.12 18.11 5.64
CA ALA A 31 5.62 17.86 4.29
C ALA A 31 7.16 17.72 4.31
N GLY A 32 7.73 16.90 3.42
CA GLY A 32 9.18 16.69 3.33
C GLY A 32 9.86 15.89 4.46
N SER A 33 9.15 15.58 5.55
CA SER A 33 9.70 14.87 6.73
C SER A 33 10.05 13.38 6.54
N GLY A 34 9.87 12.83 5.34
CA GLY A 34 10.18 11.44 5.03
C GLY A 34 9.13 10.41 5.46
N LYS A 35 7.84 10.78 5.58
CA LYS A 35 6.75 9.83 5.92
C LYS A 35 6.75 8.55 5.08
N THR A 36 6.85 8.69 3.76
CA THR A 36 6.92 7.54 2.84
C THR A 36 8.17 6.69 3.10
N ARG A 37 9.30 7.33 3.43
CA ARG A 37 10.54 6.64 3.80
C ARG A 37 10.34 5.82 5.07
N VAL A 38 9.76 6.41 6.12
CA VAL A 38 9.42 5.67 7.36
C VAL A 38 8.53 4.47 7.05
N LEU A 39 7.49 4.64 6.23
CA LEU A 39 6.56 3.57 5.89
C LEU A 39 7.26 2.41 5.14
N THR A 40 8.09 2.70 4.14
CA THR A 40 8.81 1.65 3.39
C THR A 40 9.85 0.94 4.25
N HIS A 41 10.58 1.68 5.09
CA HIS A 41 11.54 1.11 6.04
C HIS A 41 10.84 0.25 7.10
N ARG A 42 9.66 0.66 7.59
CA ARG A 42 8.84 -0.12 8.53
C ARG A 42 8.39 -1.44 7.93
N ILE A 43 7.95 -1.46 6.67
CA ILE A 43 7.58 -2.71 5.99
C ILE A 43 8.78 -3.64 5.89
N ALA A 44 9.95 -3.12 5.50
CA ALA A 44 11.16 -3.94 5.43
C ALA A 44 11.56 -4.49 6.80
N TRP A 45 11.48 -3.67 7.85
CA TRP A 45 11.74 -4.09 9.24
C TRP A 45 10.81 -5.22 9.68
N LEU A 46 9.51 -5.10 9.40
CA LEU A 46 8.54 -6.15 9.73
C LEU A 46 8.87 -7.48 9.04
N ILE A 47 9.38 -7.44 7.80
CA ILE A 47 9.71 -8.66 7.06
C ILE A 47 11.05 -9.25 7.53
N GLN A 48 12.12 -8.46 7.54
CA GLN A 48 13.49 -8.96 7.75
C GLN A 48 13.84 -9.14 9.23
N THR A 49 13.33 -8.27 10.10
CA THR A 49 13.66 -8.30 11.53
C THR A 49 12.60 -9.06 12.33
N GLU A 50 11.33 -8.80 12.08
CA GLU A 50 10.22 -9.43 12.81
C GLU A 50 9.73 -10.74 12.15
N GLY A 51 10.25 -11.09 10.98
CA GLY A 51 9.96 -12.36 10.29
C GLY A 51 8.54 -12.46 9.72
N LEU A 52 7.86 -11.34 9.47
CA LEU A 52 6.52 -11.37 8.86
C LEU A 52 6.61 -11.80 7.39
N SER A 53 5.66 -12.66 7.01
CA SER A 53 5.46 -13.00 5.61
C SER A 53 5.04 -11.76 4.81
N PRO A 54 5.59 -11.52 3.61
CA PRO A 54 5.12 -10.44 2.73
C PRO A 54 3.62 -10.52 2.43
N TYR A 55 3.04 -11.73 2.48
CA TYR A 55 1.60 -11.97 2.28
C TYR A 55 0.72 -11.41 3.41
N SER A 56 1.27 -11.15 4.59
CA SER A 56 0.53 -10.57 5.72
C SER A 56 0.58 -9.03 5.75
N ILE A 57 1.12 -8.39 4.70
CA ILE A 57 1.29 -6.94 4.64
C ILE A 57 0.39 -6.34 3.56
N LEU A 58 -0.40 -5.36 3.99
CA LEU A 58 -1.21 -4.48 3.13
C LEU A 58 -0.70 -3.04 3.30
N ALA A 59 -0.26 -2.43 2.19
CA ALA A 59 0.17 -1.04 2.13
C ALA A 59 -0.70 -0.29 1.10
N VAL A 60 -1.43 0.70 1.58
CA VAL A 60 -2.41 1.46 0.77
C VAL A 60 -2.07 2.95 0.72
N THR A 61 -2.32 3.57 -0.42
CA THR A 61 -2.18 5.02 -0.63
C THR A 61 -3.27 5.54 -1.58
N PHE A 62 -3.25 6.85 -1.88
CA PHE A 62 -4.26 7.47 -2.74
C PHE A 62 -3.93 7.42 -4.23
N THR A 63 -2.65 7.55 -4.61
CA THR A 63 -2.27 7.69 -6.02
C THR A 63 -1.49 6.48 -6.53
N ASN A 64 -1.68 6.15 -7.81
CA ASN A 64 -0.94 5.07 -8.46
C ASN A 64 0.57 5.34 -8.45
N LYS A 65 0.98 6.60 -8.63
CA LYS A 65 2.39 7.01 -8.55
C LYS A 65 2.99 6.69 -7.18
N ALA A 66 2.31 7.06 -6.09
CA ALA A 66 2.81 6.79 -4.76
C ALA A 66 2.85 5.28 -4.44
N ALA A 67 1.87 4.50 -4.93
CA ALA A 67 1.87 3.05 -4.78
C ALA A 67 3.06 2.40 -5.51
N ALA A 68 3.31 2.82 -6.76
CA ALA A 68 4.43 2.33 -7.56
C ALA A 68 5.79 2.71 -6.95
N GLU A 69 5.94 3.95 -6.49
CA GLU A 69 7.15 4.42 -5.81
C GLU A 69 7.40 3.66 -4.50
N MET A 70 6.36 3.47 -3.69
CA MET A 70 6.44 2.70 -2.44
C MET A 70 6.87 1.26 -2.72
N ARG A 71 6.26 0.61 -3.73
CA ARG A 71 6.63 -0.76 -4.14
C ARG A 71 8.10 -0.85 -4.53
N GLY A 72 8.56 0.02 -5.43
CA GLY A 72 9.94 0.01 -5.91
C GLY A 72 10.95 0.21 -4.78
N ARG A 73 10.67 1.11 -3.84
CA ARG A 73 11.52 1.33 -2.66
C ARG A 73 11.62 0.09 -1.76
N ILE A 74 10.51 -0.62 -1.54
CA ILE A 74 10.52 -1.83 -0.71
C ILE A 74 11.28 -2.95 -1.42
N GLU A 75 11.05 -3.16 -2.72
CA GLU A 75 11.77 -4.16 -3.51
C GLU A 75 13.29 -3.91 -3.51
N GLN A 76 13.71 -2.65 -3.68
CA GLN A 76 15.11 -2.26 -3.59
C GLN A 76 15.70 -2.55 -2.20
N MET A 77 14.96 -2.26 -1.13
CA MET A 77 15.41 -2.46 0.25
C MET A 77 15.52 -3.93 0.63
N LEU A 78 14.58 -4.75 0.17
CA LEU A 78 14.59 -6.19 0.45
C LEU A 78 15.46 -6.98 -0.52
N LYS A 79 15.93 -6.36 -1.60
CA LYS A 79 16.66 -7.01 -2.71
C LYS A 79 15.92 -8.23 -3.27
N MET A 80 14.60 -8.20 -3.23
CA MET A 80 13.74 -9.26 -3.73
C MET A 80 12.41 -8.69 -4.23
N PRO A 81 11.76 -9.35 -5.19
CA PRO A 81 10.41 -8.99 -5.59
C PRO A 81 9.44 -9.14 -4.40
N VAL A 82 8.60 -8.14 -4.15
CA VAL A 82 7.56 -8.22 -3.11
C VAL A 82 6.29 -8.91 -3.63
N ARG A 83 6.47 -9.95 -4.45
CA ARG A 83 5.36 -10.76 -4.96
C ARG A 83 4.60 -11.36 -3.78
N GLY A 84 3.27 -11.21 -3.78
CA GLY A 84 2.40 -11.65 -2.67
C GLY A 84 1.98 -10.53 -1.71
N MET A 85 2.75 -9.44 -1.61
CA MET A 85 2.36 -8.29 -0.80
C MET A 85 1.31 -7.44 -1.52
N TRP A 86 0.37 -6.89 -0.77
CA TRP A 86 -0.64 -5.99 -1.31
C TRP A 86 -0.16 -4.55 -1.18
N VAL A 87 0.38 -3.99 -2.27
CA VAL A 87 0.76 -2.58 -2.36
C VAL A 87 -0.05 -1.92 -3.46
N GLY A 88 -0.86 -0.93 -3.13
CA GLY A 88 -1.76 -0.34 -4.11
C GLY A 88 -2.50 0.90 -3.63
N THR A 89 -3.44 1.35 -4.46
CA THR A 89 -4.39 2.39 -4.08
C THR A 89 -5.61 1.77 -3.41
N PHE A 90 -6.39 2.59 -2.69
CA PHE A 90 -7.68 2.16 -2.15
C PHE A 90 -8.56 1.53 -3.24
N HIS A 91 -8.73 2.23 -4.37
CA HIS A 91 -9.49 1.72 -5.51
C HIS A 91 -8.89 0.44 -6.10
N GLY A 92 -7.58 0.36 -6.28
CA GLY A 92 -6.93 -0.82 -6.85
C GLY A 92 -7.08 -2.06 -5.96
N ILE A 93 -6.92 -1.90 -4.65
CA ILE A 93 -7.08 -2.97 -3.67
C ILE A 93 -8.55 -3.41 -3.58
N ALA A 94 -9.49 -2.47 -3.47
CA ALA A 94 -10.91 -2.76 -3.46
C ALA A 94 -11.37 -3.46 -4.75
N HIS A 95 -10.92 -2.98 -5.91
CA HIS A 95 -11.21 -3.61 -7.19
C HIS A 95 -10.69 -5.06 -7.25
N ARG A 96 -9.46 -5.31 -6.77
CA ARG A 96 -8.91 -6.67 -6.71
C ARG A 96 -9.73 -7.59 -5.80
N LEU A 97 -10.20 -7.09 -4.65
CA LEU A 97 -11.09 -7.84 -3.75
C LEU A 97 -12.43 -8.16 -4.44
N LEU A 98 -13.07 -7.17 -5.04
CA LEU A 98 -14.35 -7.36 -5.74
C LEU A 98 -14.23 -8.34 -6.92
N ARG A 99 -13.09 -8.36 -7.62
CA ARG A 99 -12.83 -9.34 -8.68
C ARG A 99 -12.64 -10.76 -8.14
N ALA A 100 -12.02 -10.91 -6.98
CA ALA A 100 -11.81 -12.22 -6.36
C ALA A 100 -13.11 -12.79 -5.77
N HIS A 101 -14.02 -11.92 -5.32
CA HIS A 101 -15.23 -12.28 -4.59
C HIS A 101 -16.51 -11.79 -5.29
N TYR A 102 -16.52 -11.73 -6.62
CA TYR A 102 -17.60 -11.11 -7.39
C TYR A 102 -18.97 -11.74 -7.12
N GLU A 103 -19.02 -13.06 -6.91
CA GLU A 103 -20.25 -13.81 -6.63
C GLU A 103 -20.85 -13.44 -5.28
N GLU A 104 -20.01 -13.29 -4.24
CA GLU A 104 -20.44 -12.96 -2.88
C GLU A 104 -21.09 -11.58 -2.78
N VAL A 105 -20.71 -10.67 -3.69
CA VAL A 105 -21.26 -9.31 -3.77
C VAL A 105 -22.31 -9.14 -4.88
N GLY A 106 -22.71 -10.23 -5.54
CA GLY A 106 -23.74 -10.21 -6.58
C GLY A 106 -23.34 -9.43 -7.84
N LEU A 107 -22.05 -9.29 -8.12
CA LEU A 107 -21.54 -8.63 -9.33
C LEU A 107 -21.29 -9.65 -10.44
N PRO A 108 -21.39 -9.26 -11.73
CA PRO A 108 -20.92 -10.12 -12.81
C PRO A 108 -19.40 -10.26 -12.75
N GLN A 109 -18.86 -11.44 -13.08
CA GLN A 109 -17.41 -11.72 -13.09
C GLN A 109 -16.60 -10.64 -13.82
N ASN A 110 -17.15 -10.17 -14.95
CA ASN A 110 -16.56 -9.16 -15.81
C ASN A 110 -17.23 -7.77 -15.67
N PHE A 111 -17.58 -7.35 -14.45
CA PHE A 111 -18.17 -6.02 -14.21
C PHE A 111 -17.30 -4.89 -14.76
N GLN A 112 -17.93 -3.81 -15.22
CA GLN A 112 -17.23 -2.64 -15.73
C GLN A 112 -17.07 -1.59 -14.65
N ILE A 113 -15.94 -0.87 -14.67
CA ILE A 113 -15.76 0.34 -13.88
C ILE A 113 -16.25 1.49 -14.74
N LEU A 114 -17.24 2.24 -14.25
CA LEU A 114 -17.67 3.47 -14.91
C LEU A 114 -16.77 4.61 -14.48
N ASP A 115 -16.21 5.32 -15.46
CA ASP A 115 -15.51 6.58 -15.21
C ASP A 115 -16.51 7.75 -15.04
N ALA A 116 -15.98 8.96 -14.83
CA ALA A 116 -16.81 10.14 -14.61
C ALA A 116 -17.68 10.48 -15.84
N ASP A 117 -17.20 10.22 -17.05
CA ASP A 117 -17.92 10.52 -18.28
C ASP A 117 -19.03 9.49 -18.53
N ASP A 118 -18.76 8.21 -18.26
CA ASP A 118 -19.76 7.14 -18.25
C ASP A 118 -20.89 7.44 -17.28
N GLN A 119 -20.55 7.83 -16.04
CA GLN A 119 -21.51 8.21 -15.02
C GLN A 119 -22.38 9.38 -15.48
N LEU A 120 -21.77 10.43 -16.04
CA LEU A 120 -22.50 11.59 -16.54
C LEU A 120 -23.44 11.24 -17.69
N ARG A 121 -23.00 10.39 -18.63
CA ARG A 121 -23.85 9.88 -19.72
C ARG A 121 -25.04 9.09 -19.20
N LEU A 122 -24.83 8.24 -18.20
CA LEU A 122 -25.89 7.43 -17.60
C LEU A 122 -26.95 8.30 -16.92
N VAL A 123 -26.52 9.27 -16.11
CA VAL A 123 -27.44 10.19 -15.42
C VAL A 123 -28.29 10.97 -16.42
N LYS A 124 -27.67 11.53 -17.48
CA LYS A 124 -28.40 12.24 -18.54
C LYS A 124 -29.46 11.38 -19.21
N ARG A 125 -29.17 10.09 -19.42
CA ARG A 125 -30.12 9.16 -20.07
C ARG A 125 -31.33 8.82 -19.20
N VAL A 126 -31.18 8.85 -17.87
CA VAL A 126 -32.26 8.52 -16.93
C VAL A 126 -33.16 9.73 -16.64
N MET A 127 -32.65 10.95 -16.82
CA MET A 127 -33.39 12.20 -16.58
C MET A 127 -34.28 12.66 -17.75
N VAL A 128 -34.18 12.01 -18.91
CA VAL A 128 -35.00 12.27 -20.11
C VAL A 128 -36.06 11.18 -20.23
#